data_AF-A0A7D4QGL4-F1
#
_entry.id   AF-A0A7D4QGL4-F1
#
_cell.length_a   1.000
_cell.length_b   1.000
_cell.length_c   1.000
_cell.angle_alpha   90.00
_cell.angle_beta   90.00
_cell.angle_gamma   90.00
#
_symmetry.space_group_name_H-M   'P 1'
#
loop_
_entity.id
_entity.type
_entity.pdbx_description
1 polymer ?
#
loop_
_entity_poly.entity_id
_entity_poly.type
_entity_poly.pdbx_seq_one_letter_code
_entity_poly.pdbx_strand_id
1 'polypeptide(L)'
;MEKKVDTRGTVMAMATYKAKPGNEAALMQLVEKHLPALRELGLATDKTNYVAQAKDGTIIEVFEWTSTSAISAAHQHPAISAIWEKMILIGEFPPISTLAETQRPFPGFAMIG
;
A
#
# COMPACT_ATOMS: atom_id res chain seq x y z
N MET A 1 2.10 -29.26 3.62
CA MET A 1 3.31 -28.84 2.88
C MET A 1 2.96 -27.51 2.23
N GLU A 2 3.39 -26.39 2.81
CA GLU A 2 3.20 -25.09 2.15
C GLU A 2 3.97 -25.12 0.83
N LYS A 3 3.27 -24.95 -0.29
CA LYS A 3 3.92 -24.77 -1.58
C LYS A 3 4.77 -23.50 -1.45
N LYS A 4 6.08 -23.62 -1.69
CA LYS A 4 6.93 -22.45 -1.92
C LYS A 4 6.32 -21.66 -3.06
N VAL A 5 5.84 -20.45 -2.77
CA VAL A 5 5.34 -19.51 -3.77
C VAL A 5 6.52 -19.15 -4.67
N ASP A 6 6.39 -19.43 -5.97
CA ASP A 6 7.36 -18.97 -6.97
C ASP A 6 7.16 -17.47 -7.15
N THR A 7 8.10 -16.67 -6.63
CA THR A 7 8.04 -15.21 -6.67
C THR A 7 8.72 -14.62 -7.90
N ARG A 8 9.16 -15.45 -8.85
CA ARG A 8 9.79 -14.96 -10.08
C ARG A 8 8.74 -14.23 -10.91
N GLY A 9 8.80 -12.90 -10.93
CA GLY A 9 7.88 -12.03 -11.64
C GLY A 9 6.91 -11.26 -10.75
N THR A 10 6.82 -11.57 -9.46
CA THR A 10 6.07 -10.73 -8.50
C THR A 10 6.84 -9.44 -8.23
N VAL A 11 6.11 -8.41 -7.78
CA VAL A 11 6.69 -7.09 -7.50
C VAL A 11 6.31 -6.67 -6.09
N MET A 12 7.30 -6.44 -5.23
CA MET A 12 7.06 -5.82 -3.94
C MET A 12 6.82 -4.32 -4.11
N ALA A 13 5.74 -3.82 -3.54
CA ALA A 13 5.43 -2.40 -3.49
C ALA A 13 5.51 -1.89 -2.06
N MET A 14 5.98 -0.65 -1.92
CA MET A 14 5.96 0.11 -0.67
C MET A 14 5.17 1.39 -0.99
N ALA A 15 3.87 1.36 -0.72
CA ALA A 15 2.98 2.48 -0.94
C ALA A 15 2.92 3.35 0.31
N THR A 16 2.75 4.66 0.12
CA THR A 16 2.77 5.67 1.18
C THR A 16 1.55 6.56 1.07
N TYR A 17 0.86 6.78 2.18
CA TYR A 17 -0.39 7.53 2.24
C TYR A 17 -0.37 8.52 3.39
N LYS A 18 -0.48 9.81 3.08
CA LYS A 18 -0.52 10.88 4.07
C LYS A 18 -1.89 11.53 4.11
N ALA A 19 -2.57 11.45 5.25
CA ALA A 19 -3.87 12.10 5.41
C ALA A 19 -3.73 13.62 5.45
N LYS A 20 -4.70 14.31 4.85
CA LYS A 20 -4.98 15.72 5.15
C LYS A 20 -5.50 15.82 6.59
N PRO A 21 -5.28 16.96 7.30
CA PRO A 21 -5.70 17.11 8.69
C PRO A 21 -7.16 16.74 8.92
N GLY A 22 -7.42 15.86 9.89
CA GLY A 22 -8.78 15.42 10.26
C GLY A 22 -9.33 14.24 9.45
N ASN A 23 -8.57 13.71 8.49
CA ASN A 23 -8.97 12.56 7.67
C ASN A 23 -8.19 11.27 8.00
N GLU A 24 -7.46 11.22 9.11
CA GLU A 24 -6.55 10.12 9.45
C GLU A 24 -7.29 8.78 9.52
N ALA A 25 -8.41 8.74 10.25
CA ALA A 25 -9.24 7.53 10.37
C ALA A 25 -9.91 7.14 9.04
N ALA A 26 -10.37 8.13 8.26
CA ALA A 26 -11.00 7.88 6.97
C ALA A 26 -10.01 7.32 5.94
N LEU A 27 -8.77 7.83 5.93
CA LEU A 27 -7.71 7.30 5.09
C LEU A 27 -7.33 5.88 5.50
N MET A 28 -7.18 5.61 6.80
CA MET A 28 -6.87 4.26 7.30
C MET A 28 -7.92 3.24 6.85
N GLN A 29 -9.21 3.56 6.95
CA GLN A 29 -10.28 2.68 6.45
C GLN A 29 -10.21 2.39 4.94
N LEU A 30 -9.67 3.32 4.14
CA LEU A 30 -9.46 3.08 2.72
C LEU A 30 -8.23 2.19 2.49
N VAL A 31 -7.16 2.39 3.26
CA VAL A 31 -5.96 1.53 3.21
C VAL A 31 -6.33 0.08 3.55
N GLU A 32 -7.13 -0.14 4.60
CA GLU A 32 -7.61 -1.48 4.98
C GLU A 32 -8.44 -2.17 3.88
N LYS A 33 -9.12 -1.39 3.03
CA LYS A 33 -9.92 -1.90 1.90
C LYS A 33 -9.11 -2.13 0.63
N HIS A 34 -7.93 -1.52 0.53
CA HIS A 34 -7.15 -1.50 -0.70
C HIS A 34 -6.64 -2.89 -1.08
N LEU A 35 -5.88 -3.55 -0.20
CA LEU A 35 -5.31 -4.86 -0.51
C LEU A 35 -6.36 -5.97 -0.70
N PRO A 36 -7.44 -6.07 0.11
CA PRO A 36 -8.52 -7.02 -0.16
C PRO A 36 -9.10 -6.86 -1.57
N ALA A 37 -9.37 -5.63 -2.02
CA ALA A 37 -9.88 -5.37 -3.36
C ALA A 37 -8.89 -5.81 -4.46
N LEU A 38 -7.59 -5.59 -4.26
CA LEU A 38 -6.57 -6.08 -5.20
C LEU A 38 -6.52 -7.61 -5.27
N ARG A 39 -6.67 -8.29 -4.14
CA ARG A 39 -6.67 -9.76 -4.06
C ARG A 39 -7.90 -10.38 -4.71
N GLU A 40 -9.08 -9.80 -4.50
CA GLU A 40 -10.33 -10.24 -5.16
C GLU A 40 -10.21 -10.23 -6.69
N LEU A 41 -9.40 -9.32 -7.22
CA LEU A 41 -9.12 -9.19 -8.66
C LEU A 41 -7.91 -10.01 -9.14
N GLY A 42 -7.25 -10.75 -8.26
CA GLY A 42 -6.03 -11.52 -8.59
C GLY A 42 -4.81 -10.65 -8.92
N LEU A 43 -4.80 -9.39 -8.46
CA LEU A 43 -3.74 -8.42 -8.76
C LEU A 43 -2.64 -8.41 -7.69
N ALA A 44 -2.95 -8.80 -6.47
CA ALA A 44 -2.01 -8.97 -5.37
C ALA A 44 -1.97 -10.43 -4.90
N THR A 45 -0.83 -10.85 -4.34
CA THR A 45 -0.67 -12.20 -3.80
C THR A 45 -1.38 -12.36 -2.45
N ASP A 46 -1.47 -13.60 -1.97
CA ASP A 46 -2.04 -13.95 -0.68
C ASP A 46 -1.08 -13.73 0.50
N LYS A 47 0.16 -13.28 0.25
CA LYS A 47 1.13 -13.01 1.30
C LYS A 47 0.67 -11.91 2.24
N THR A 48 0.95 -12.09 3.53
CA THR A 48 0.73 -11.09 4.57
C THR A 48 1.39 -9.77 4.20
N ASN A 49 0.62 -8.68 4.26
CA ASN A 49 1.14 -7.31 4.11
C ASN A 49 1.63 -6.78 5.45
N TYR A 50 2.44 -5.73 5.38
CA TYR A 50 2.79 -4.92 6.55
C TYR A 50 2.16 -3.54 6.38
N VAL A 51 1.46 -3.08 7.40
CA VAL A 51 1.01 -1.70 7.49
C VAL A 51 1.71 -1.04 8.67
N ALA A 52 2.34 0.10 8.43
CA ALA A 52 3.13 0.82 9.40
C ALA A 52 2.89 2.33 9.28
N GLN A 53 3.45 3.10 10.22
CA GLN A 53 3.33 4.54 10.28
C GLN A 53 4.70 5.20 10.52
N ALA A 54 4.99 6.24 9.75
CA ALA A 54 6.11 7.15 10.00
C ALA A 54 5.78 8.15 11.11
N LYS A 55 6.81 8.81 11.66
CA LYS A 55 6.65 9.80 12.74
C LYS A 55 5.76 10.98 12.36
N ASP A 56 5.73 11.33 11.08
CA ASP A 56 4.88 12.40 10.57
C ASP A 56 3.42 11.95 10.39
N GLY A 57 3.08 10.69 10.65
CA GLY A 57 1.75 10.12 10.49
C GLY A 57 1.47 9.53 9.09
N THR A 58 2.44 9.53 8.17
CA THR A 58 2.33 8.85 6.88
C THR A 58 2.20 7.35 7.09
N ILE A 59 1.17 6.74 6.51
CA ILE A 59 0.95 5.30 6.49
C ILE A 59 1.83 4.68 5.39
N ILE A 60 2.43 3.54 5.68
CA ILE A 60 3.20 2.74 4.74
C ILE A 60 2.50 1.38 4.61
N GLU A 61 2.14 1.01 3.39
CA GLU A 61 1.60 -0.32 3.07
C GLU A 61 2.61 -1.07 2.20
N VAL A 62 3.11 -2.21 2.70
CA VAL A 62 4.00 -3.09 1.97
C VAL A 62 3.26 -4.35 1.57
N PHE A 63 3.14 -4.59 0.27
CA PHE A 63 2.44 -5.75 -0.29
C PHE A 63 3.11 -6.23 -1.58
N GLU A 64 2.63 -7.35 -2.11
CA GLU A 64 3.19 -7.98 -3.30
C GLU A 64 2.14 -8.05 -4.42
N TRP A 65 2.47 -7.44 -5.56
CA TRP A 65 1.75 -7.60 -6.82
C TRP A 65 2.05 -8.98 -7.44
N THR A 66 1.06 -9.57 -8.10
CA THR A 66 1.24 -10.84 -8.83
C THR A 66 2.18 -10.70 -10.03
N SER A 67 2.25 -9.52 -10.64
CA SER A 67 3.15 -9.21 -11.75
C SER A 67 3.30 -7.70 -11.98
N THR A 68 4.23 -7.30 -12.86
CA THR A 68 4.28 -5.93 -13.40
C THR A 68 3.01 -5.57 -14.18
N SER A 69 2.40 -6.52 -14.91
CA SER A 69 1.14 -6.29 -15.64
C SER A 69 -0.05 -6.09 -14.71
N ALA A 70 -0.04 -6.66 -13.50
CA ALA A 70 -1.06 -6.44 -12.49
C ALA A 70 -1.12 -4.96 -12.04
N ILE A 71 0.03 -4.28 -11.99
CA ILE A 71 0.10 -2.85 -11.69
C ILE A 71 -0.67 -2.05 -12.76
N SER A 72 -0.40 -2.32 -14.04
CA SER A 72 -1.10 -1.64 -15.13
C SER A 72 -2.60 -1.97 -15.17
N ALA A 73 -2.98 -3.21 -14.85
CA ALA A 73 -4.37 -3.63 -14.77
C ALA A 73 -5.11 -2.94 -13.62
N ALA A 74 -4.47 -2.77 -12.46
CA ALA A 74 -5.03 -2.06 -11.31
C ALA A 74 -5.39 -0.59 -11.66
N HIS A 75 -4.52 0.10 -12.40
CA HIS A 75 -4.78 1.47 -12.87
C HIS A 75 -5.97 1.60 -13.81
N GLN A 76 -6.34 0.52 -14.50
CA GLN A 76 -7.46 0.49 -15.45
C GLN A 76 -8.74 -0.06 -14.82
N HIS A 77 -8.68 -0.63 -13.61
CA HIS A 77 -9.80 -1.32 -13.00
C HIS A 77 -10.68 -0.35 -12.18
N PRO A 78 -11.96 -0.12 -12.55
CA PRO A 78 -12.81 0.87 -11.90
C PRO A 78 -12.94 0.73 -10.37
N ALA A 79 -12.98 -0.51 -9.86
CA ALA A 79 -13.06 -0.74 -8.41
C ALA A 79 -11.83 -0.24 -7.65
N ILE A 80 -10.64 -0.31 -8.26
CA ILE A 80 -9.38 0.15 -7.66
C ILE A 80 -9.24 1.67 -7.83
N SER A 81 -9.52 2.18 -9.03
CA SER A 81 -9.54 3.62 -9.29
C SER A 81 -10.48 4.35 -8.31
N ALA A 82 -11.66 3.80 -8.02
CA ALA A 82 -12.60 4.39 -7.06
C ALA A 82 -12.07 4.44 -5.62
N ILE A 83 -11.20 3.52 -5.21
CA ILE A 83 -10.52 3.57 -3.90
C ILE A 83 -9.47 4.68 -3.91
N TRP A 84 -8.61 4.70 -4.94
CA TRP A 84 -7.54 5.70 -5.05
C TRP A 84 -8.07 7.12 -5.19
N GLU A 85 -9.13 7.34 -5.95
CA GLU A 85 -9.81 8.63 -6.07
C GLU A 85 -10.28 9.14 -4.69
N LYS A 86 -10.90 8.27 -3.88
CA LYS A 86 -11.31 8.62 -2.52
C LYS A 86 -10.11 8.95 -1.63
N MET A 87 -9.02 8.20 -1.75
CA MET A 87 -7.79 8.47 -1.00
C MET A 87 -7.18 9.83 -1.38
N ILE A 88 -7.10 10.16 -2.67
CA ILE A 88 -6.56 11.44 -3.19
C ILE A 88 -7.40 12.64 -2.72
N LEU A 89 -8.72 12.46 -2.55
CA LEU A 89 -9.57 13.52 -2.00
C LEU A 89 -9.17 13.90 -0.57
N ILE A 90 -8.78 12.92 0.24
CA ILE A 90 -8.55 13.09 1.68
C ILE A 90 -7.08 12.97 2.11
N GLY A 91 -6.18 12.79 1.16
CA GLY A 91 -4.77 12.54 1.41
C GLY A 91 -3.89 12.73 0.18
N GLU A 92 -2.63 12.34 0.33
CA GLU A 92 -1.56 12.46 -0.66
C GLU A 92 -0.73 11.18 -0.67
N PHE A 93 -0.02 10.92 -1.78
CA PHE A 93 0.86 9.76 -1.96
C PHE A 93 2.32 10.21 -2.03
N PRO A 94 2.92 10.68 -0.93
CA PRO A 94 4.28 11.20 -0.95
C PRO A 94 5.27 10.07 -1.24
N PRO A 95 6.33 10.25 -2.05
CA PRO A 95 7.34 9.21 -2.24
C PRO A 95 7.95 8.76 -0.91
N ILE A 96 8.27 7.47 -0.75
CA ILE A 96 8.87 6.97 0.51
C ILE A 96 10.17 7.70 0.88
N SER A 97 10.90 8.23 -0.12
CA SER A 97 12.11 9.03 0.07
C SER A 97 11.89 10.37 0.76
N THR A 98 10.65 10.85 0.88
CA THR A 98 10.34 12.09 1.62
C THR A 98 10.25 11.85 3.13
N LEU A 99 10.19 10.59 3.57
CA LEU A 99 10.13 10.26 5.00
C LEU A 99 11.50 10.52 5.66
N ALA A 100 11.48 11.14 6.84
CA ALA A 100 12.72 11.49 7.54
C ALA A 100 13.53 10.25 7.94
N GLU A 101 12.85 9.15 8.25
CA GLU A 101 13.42 7.87 8.64
C GLU A 101 14.27 7.26 7.53
N THR A 102 13.89 7.42 6.26
CA THR A 102 14.62 6.83 5.12
C THR A 102 15.93 7.51 4.81
N GLN A 103 16.25 8.63 5.47
CA GLN A 103 17.53 9.32 5.33
C GLN A 103 18.65 8.65 6.14
N ARG A 104 18.37 7.51 6.80
CA ARG A 104 19.32 6.76 7.62
C ARG A 104 19.28 5.27 7.26
N PRO A 105 20.38 4.52 7.46
CA PRO A 105 20.35 3.07 7.34
C PRO A 105 19.33 2.45 8.30
N PHE A 106 18.68 1.37 7.86
CA PHE A 106 17.69 0.61 8.65
C PHE A 106 16.55 1.48 9.21
N PRO A 107 15.75 2.15 8.35
CA PRO A 107 14.61 2.93 8.79
C PRO A 107 13.60 2.03 9.53
N GLY A 108 13.13 2.51 10.68
CA GLY A 108 12.09 1.85 11.48
C GLY A 108 10.79 2.64 11.43
N PHE A 109 9.67 1.92 11.41
CA PHE A 109 8.31 2.48 11.39
C PHE A 109 7.45 1.78 12.44
N ALA A 110 6.46 2.47 13.00
CA ALA A 110 5.54 1.89 13.97
C ALA A 110 4.53 0.99 13.26
N MET A 111 4.42 -0.28 13.64
CA MET A 111 3.37 -1.16 13.09
C MET A 111 1.99 -0.64 13.48
N ILE A 112 1.06 -0.62 12.52
CA ILE A 112 -0.34 -0.24 12.75
C ILE A 112 -1.24 -1.29 12.10
N GLY A 113 -2.23 -1.77 12.85
CA GLY A 113 -3.11 -2.89 12.50
C GLY A 113 -3.77 -3.47 13.74
#